data_AF-A0A3A9SA37-F1
#
_entry.id   AF-A0A3A9SA37-F1
#
_cell.length_a   1.000
_cell.length_b   1.000
_cell.length_c   1.000
_cell.angle_alpha   90.00
_cell.angle_beta   90.00
_cell.angle_gamma   90.00
#
_symmetry.space_group_name_H-M   'P 1'
#
loop_
_entity.id
_entity.type
_entity.pdbx_description
1 polymer ?
#
loop_
_entity_poly.entity_id
_entity_poly.type
_entity_poly.pdbx_seq_one_letter_code
_entity_poly.pdbx_strand_id
1 'polypeptide(L)'
;MVSGSRAPHIPELRPICRLSDSDFLDEISHFEGTPSEILNNKEIVEFFMPLLRADFTMDEQYVLQDKVKLSCPIFAFYGANDSEADGKDMDKWKIYTDSFGIKQFKGKHFFVKTSMESVIEEVNRQLE
;
A
#
# COMPACT_ATOMS: atom_id res chain seq x y z
N MET A 1 5.74 11.62 4.13
CA MET A 1 5.01 10.49 4.78
C MET A 1 4.88 9.36 3.78
N VAL A 2 4.84 8.12 4.27
CA VAL A 2 4.60 6.90 3.49
C VAL A 2 3.62 6.03 4.25
N SER A 3 2.82 5.21 3.56
CA SER A 3 1.70 4.49 4.19
C SER A 3 1.43 3.16 3.50
N GLY A 4 1.33 2.08 4.27
CA GLY A 4 0.82 0.78 3.81
C GLY A 4 1.47 0.26 2.54
N SER A 5 2.77 0.51 2.33
CA SER A 5 3.45 0.10 1.09
C SER A 5 4.92 -0.20 1.37
N ARG A 6 5.42 -1.25 0.73
CA ARG A 6 6.81 -1.68 0.81
C ARG A 6 7.78 -0.58 0.38
N ALA A 7 9.00 -0.62 0.91
CA ALA A 7 10.03 0.33 0.53
C ALA A 7 10.48 0.10 -0.94
N PRO A 8 10.81 1.14 -1.72
CA PRO A 8 11.05 1.07 -3.18
C PRO A 8 12.07 0.05 -3.70
N HIS A 9 13.03 -0.37 -2.87
CA HIS A 9 14.06 -1.35 -3.23
C HIS A 9 13.63 -2.80 -2.97
N ILE A 10 12.45 -3.02 -2.40
CA ILE A 10 11.91 -4.34 -2.08
C ILE A 10 10.98 -4.75 -3.23
N PRO A 11 11.30 -5.83 -3.96
CA PRO A 11 10.42 -6.33 -5.01
C PRO A 11 9.14 -6.90 -4.42
N GLU A 12 8.06 -6.89 -5.22
CA GLU A 12 6.86 -7.66 -4.89
C GLU A 12 7.19 -9.17 -4.90
N LEU A 13 6.82 -9.87 -3.83
CA LEU A 13 7.08 -11.30 -3.68
C LEU A 13 5.94 -12.16 -4.24
N ARG A 14 4.73 -11.62 -4.31
CA ARG A 14 3.52 -12.30 -4.79
C ARG A 14 2.80 -11.47 -5.84
N PRO A 15 3.40 -11.25 -7.03
CA PRO A 15 2.80 -10.44 -8.08
C PRO A 15 1.52 -11.10 -8.62
N ILE A 16 0.44 -10.34 -8.71
CA ILE A 16 -0.87 -10.78 -9.21
C ILE A 16 -1.16 -10.23 -10.62
N CYS A 17 -0.44 -9.21 -11.08
CA CYS A 17 -0.73 -8.52 -12.35
C CYS A 17 -0.63 -9.40 -13.60
N ARG A 18 -0.05 -10.60 -13.51
CA ARG A 18 0.08 -11.59 -14.62
C ARG A 18 -0.82 -12.81 -14.49
N LEU A 19 -1.63 -12.89 -13.43
CA LEU A 19 -2.60 -13.98 -13.25
C LEU A 19 -3.69 -13.95 -14.33
N SER A 20 -4.50 -15.00 -14.42
CA SER A 20 -5.72 -14.95 -15.23
C SER A 20 -6.70 -13.89 -14.68
N ASP A 21 -7.67 -13.45 -15.47
CA ASP A 21 -8.62 -12.43 -14.98
C ASP A 21 -9.45 -12.91 -13.79
N SER A 22 -9.82 -14.19 -13.75
CA SER A 22 -10.53 -14.76 -12.59
C SER A 22 -9.64 -14.76 -11.35
N ASP A 23 -8.41 -15.25 -11.47
CA ASP A 23 -7.50 -15.34 -10.32
C ASP A 23 -7.08 -13.94 -9.83
N PHE A 24 -6.90 -12.99 -10.75
CA PHE A 24 -6.58 -11.60 -10.40
C PHE A 24 -7.73 -10.94 -9.63
N LEU A 25 -8.98 -11.19 -10.03
CA LEU A 25 -10.16 -10.68 -9.31
C LEU A 25 -10.33 -11.34 -7.95
N ASP A 26 -10.08 -12.64 -7.87
CA ASP A 26 -10.10 -13.37 -6.61
C ASP A 26 -9.06 -12.77 -5.65
N GLU A 27 -7.83 -12.53 -6.09
CA GLU A 27 -6.82 -11.83 -5.27
C GLU A 27 -7.24 -10.40 -4.91
N ILE A 28 -7.74 -9.61 -5.86
CA ILE A 28 -8.26 -8.24 -5.58
C ILE A 28 -9.37 -8.26 -4.53
N SER A 29 -10.23 -9.28 -4.51
CA SER A 29 -11.32 -9.39 -3.54
C SER A 29 -10.83 -9.56 -2.10
N HIS A 30 -9.61 -10.05 -1.90
CA HIS A 30 -8.98 -10.15 -0.59
C HIS A 30 -8.49 -8.79 -0.07
N PHE A 31 -8.28 -7.81 -0.95
CA PHE A 31 -8.00 -6.45 -0.54
C PHE A 31 -9.30 -5.77 -0.11
N GLU A 32 -9.34 -5.24 1.12
CA GLU A 32 -10.51 -4.50 1.65
C GLU A 32 -10.77 -3.14 0.97
N GLY A 33 -10.20 -2.93 -0.22
CA GLY A 33 -10.25 -1.69 -0.98
C GLY A 33 -11.37 -1.63 -1.99
N THR A 34 -11.79 -2.78 -2.51
CA THR A 34 -12.75 -2.89 -3.60
C THR A 34 -14.11 -3.34 -3.04
N PRO A 35 -15.16 -2.49 -3.10
CA PRO A 35 -16.50 -2.88 -2.68
C PRO A 35 -17.00 -4.13 -3.41
N SER A 36 -17.65 -5.02 -2.67
CA SER A 36 -18.22 -6.26 -3.21
C SER A 36 -19.20 -6.03 -4.37
N GLU A 37 -19.90 -4.91 -4.34
CA GLU A 37 -20.86 -4.45 -5.34
C GLU A 37 -20.20 -4.19 -6.71
N ILE A 38 -18.94 -3.74 -6.69
CA ILE A 38 -18.14 -3.57 -7.90
C ILE A 38 -17.74 -4.93 -8.44
N LEU A 39 -17.22 -5.82 -7.59
CA LEU A 39 -16.75 -7.16 -7.97
C LEU A 39 -17.88 -8.05 -8.52
N ASN A 40 -19.10 -7.87 -8.03
CA ASN A 40 -20.27 -8.62 -8.48
C ASN A 40 -20.89 -8.09 -9.79
N ASN A 41 -20.45 -6.95 -10.30
CA ASN A 41 -20.96 -6.38 -11.55
C ASN A 41 -19.95 -6.57 -12.69
N LYS A 42 -20.25 -7.54 -13.57
CA LYS A 42 -19.38 -7.92 -14.68
C LYS A 42 -19.03 -6.76 -15.61
N GLU A 43 -19.98 -5.90 -15.96
CA GLU A 43 -19.72 -4.77 -16.86
C GLU A 43 -18.76 -3.75 -16.24
N ILE A 44 -18.92 -3.49 -14.94
CA ILE A 44 -18.04 -2.59 -14.19
C ILE A 44 -16.64 -3.20 -14.07
N VAL A 45 -16.55 -4.50 -13.73
CA VAL A 45 -15.27 -5.21 -13.64
C VAL A 45 -14.53 -5.18 -14.97
N GLU A 46 -15.19 -5.53 -16.08
CA GLU A 46 -14.57 -5.51 -17.41
C GLU A 46 -14.08 -4.11 -17.79
N PHE A 47 -14.82 -3.07 -17.38
CA PHE A 47 -14.43 -1.68 -17.61
C PHE A 47 -13.18 -1.28 -16.81
N PHE A 48 -13.08 -1.66 -15.53
CA PHE A 48 -11.96 -1.30 -14.66
C PHE A 48 -10.75 -2.24 -14.78
N MET A 49 -10.91 -3.43 -15.37
CA MET A 49 -9.85 -4.43 -15.48
C MET A 49 -8.54 -3.88 -16.06
N PRO A 50 -8.53 -3.13 -17.18
CA PRO A 50 -7.29 -2.62 -17.73
C PRO A 50 -6.60 -1.61 -16.82
N LEU A 51 -7.37 -0.81 -16.06
CA LEU A 51 -6.85 0.17 -15.11
C LEU A 51 -6.22 -0.53 -13.91
N LEU A 52 -6.93 -1.50 -13.32
CA LEU A 52 -6.41 -2.30 -12.21
C LEU A 52 -5.12 -3.02 -12.61
N ARG A 53 -5.09 -3.65 -13.80
CA ARG A 53 -3.88 -4.30 -14.32
C ARG A 53 -2.73 -3.33 -14.48
N ALA A 54 -2.98 -2.12 -14.98
CA ALA A 54 -1.94 -1.11 -15.15
C ALA A 54 -1.35 -0.68 -13.79
N ASP A 55 -2.20 -0.42 -12.81
CA ASP A 55 -1.77 0.01 -11.46
C ASP A 55 -0.94 -1.07 -10.77
N PHE A 56 -1.41 -2.33 -10.76
CA PHE A 56 -0.65 -3.44 -10.19
C PHE A 56 0.63 -3.72 -10.99
N THR A 57 0.63 -3.58 -12.32
CA THR A 57 1.86 -3.73 -13.11
C THR A 57 2.91 -2.71 -12.70
N MET A 58 2.52 -1.45 -12.49
CA MET A 58 3.43 -0.39 -12.05
C MET A 58 3.96 -0.67 -10.65
N ASP A 59 3.08 -0.98 -9.70
CA ASP A 59 3.47 -1.28 -8.32
C ASP A 59 4.44 -2.47 -8.27
N GLU A 60 4.04 -3.62 -8.85
CA GLU A 60 4.77 -4.89 -8.73
C GLU A 60 6.12 -4.90 -9.45
N GLN A 61 6.25 -4.16 -10.56
CA GLN A 61 7.49 -4.11 -11.34
C GLN A 61 8.43 -2.99 -10.90
N TYR A 62 7.98 -2.09 -10.03
CA TYR A 62 8.81 -0.99 -9.54
C TYR A 62 9.83 -1.50 -8.52
N VAL A 63 11.11 -1.45 -8.89
CA VAL A 63 12.23 -1.72 -7.99
C VAL A 63 13.31 -0.67 -8.21
N LEU A 64 13.51 0.17 -7.20
CA LEU A 64 14.55 1.19 -7.19
C LEU A 64 15.93 0.57 -6.93
N GLN A 65 16.80 0.60 -7.94
CA GLN A 65 18.17 0.07 -7.87
C GLN A 65 19.08 0.98 -7.03
N ASP A 66 19.09 2.28 -7.33
CA ASP A 66 19.95 3.25 -6.65
C ASP A 66 19.22 3.92 -5.48
N LYS A 67 19.73 3.68 -4.27
CA LYS A 67 19.16 4.24 -3.04
C LYS A 67 19.66 5.66 -2.83
N VAL A 68 18.77 6.64 -3.00
CA VAL A 68 19.04 8.05 -2.69
C VAL A 68 18.44 8.39 -1.34
N LYS A 69 19.24 8.94 -0.41
CA LYS A 69 18.73 9.48 0.84
C LYS A 69 18.03 10.82 0.60
N LEU A 70 16.81 10.93 1.08
CA LEU A 70 16.04 12.15 1.14
C LEU A 70 16.53 13.02 2.32
N SER A 71 16.56 14.33 2.12
CA SER A 71 16.92 15.30 3.15
C SER A 71 15.77 15.64 4.10
N CYS A 72 14.57 15.11 3.86
CA CYS A 72 13.39 15.34 4.68
C CYS A 72 13.06 14.12 5.56
N PRO A 73 12.33 14.30 6.67
CA PRO A 73 11.86 13.20 7.48
C PRO A 73 10.89 12.28 6.73
N ILE A 74 10.96 10.98 7.01
CA ILE A 74 9.96 10.00 6.58
C ILE A 74 9.21 9.51 7.82
N PHE A 75 7.91 9.77 7.84
CA PHE A 75 6.98 9.15 8.78
C PHE A 75 6.20 8.05 8.06
N ALA A 76 6.37 6.81 8.53
CA ALA A 76 5.79 5.60 7.97
C ALA A 76 4.56 5.15 8.78
N PHE A 77 3.43 4.95 8.10
CA PHE A 77 2.16 4.55 8.72
C PHE A 77 1.73 3.15 8.26
N TYR A 78 1.22 2.33 9.18
CA TYR A 78 0.75 0.98 8.86
C TYR A 78 -0.35 0.48 9.79
N GLY A 79 -1.14 -0.47 9.31
CA GLY A 79 -2.19 -1.13 10.09
C GLY A 79 -1.64 -2.27 10.95
N ALA A 80 -2.21 -2.46 12.13
CA ALA A 80 -1.80 -3.53 13.05
C ALA A 80 -1.99 -4.95 12.48
N ASN A 81 -2.92 -5.10 11.54
CA ASN A 81 -3.25 -6.35 10.88
C ASN A 81 -3.10 -6.24 9.35
N ASP A 82 -2.25 -5.34 8.87
CA ASP A 82 -1.91 -5.22 7.46
C ASP A 82 -1.04 -6.43 7.03
N SER A 83 -1.55 -7.26 6.12
CA SER A 83 -0.82 -8.41 5.57
C SER A 83 0.08 -8.03 4.38
N GLU A 84 -0.14 -6.86 3.79
CA GLU A 84 0.55 -6.42 2.57
C GLU A 84 1.78 -5.56 2.90
N ALA A 85 1.73 -4.82 4.00
CA ALA A 85 2.85 -4.00 4.47
C ALA A 85 2.92 -4.00 5.99
N ASP A 86 3.54 -5.04 6.56
CA ASP A 86 3.68 -5.17 8.00
C ASP A 86 4.70 -4.17 8.58
N GLY A 87 4.82 -4.14 9.92
CA GLY A 87 5.75 -3.22 10.58
C GLY A 87 7.22 -3.43 10.19
N LYS A 88 7.63 -4.65 9.82
CA LYS A 88 9.00 -4.94 9.37
C LYS A 88 9.23 -4.42 7.95
N ASP A 89 8.23 -4.53 7.08
CA ASP A 89 8.30 -3.96 5.73
C ASP A 89 8.37 -2.43 5.78
N MET A 90 7.56 -1.84 6.66
CA MET A 90 7.51 -0.39 6.83
C MET A 90 8.77 0.19 7.49
N ASP A 91 9.43 -0.55 8.39
CA ASP A 91 10.72 -0.16 8.97
C ASP A 91 11.84 -0.05 7.92
N LYS A 92 11.74 -0.76 6.77
CA LYS A 92 12.74 -0.69 5.69
C LYS A 92 12.81 0.69 5.03
N TRP A 93 11.79 1.54 5.20
CA TRP A 93 11.82 2.92 4.73
C TRP A 93 12.91 3.78 5.40
N LYS A 94 13.38 3.40 6.60
CA LYS A 94 14.39 4.15 7.35
C LYS A 94 15.71 4.36 6.61
N ILE A 95 16.00 3.55 5.59
CA ILE A 95 17.26 3.69 4.82
C ILE A 95 17.25 4.92 3.90
N TYR A 96 16.07 5.47 3.61
CA TYR A 96 15.88 6.57 2.66
C TYR A 96 15.92 7.95 3.31
N THR A 97 16.21 8.05 4.60
CA THR A 97 16.30 9.34 5.31
C THR A 97 17.19 9.18 6.54
N ASP A 98 17.69 10.29 7.07
CA ASP A 98 18.35 10.31 8.39
C ASP A 98 17.37 10.60 9.54
N SER A 99 16.13 11.00 9.22
CA SER A 99 15.07 11.28 10.21
C SER A 99 13.85 10.40 9.91
N PHE A 100 13.70 9.32 10.68
CA PHE A 100 12.65 8.33 10.48
C PHE A 100 11.74 8.20 11.70
N GLY A 101 10.43 8.15 11.46
CA GLY A 101 9.42 7.79 12.43
C GLY A 101 8.47 6.75 11.86
N ILE A 102 7.91 5.91 12.73
CA ILE A 102 6.92 4.89 12.34
C ILE A 102 5.76 4.89 13.33
N LYS A 103 4.54 4.76 12.81
CA LYS A 103 3.30 4.71 13.61
C LYS A 103 2.41 3.58 13.14
N GLN A 104 1.99 2.75 14.10
CA GLN A 104 0.98 1.73 13.91
C GLN A 104 -0.41 2.29 14.24
N PHE A 105 -1.39 1.94 13.40
CA PHE A 105 -2.82 2.22 13.60
C PHE A 105 -3.59 0.91 13.76
N LYS A 106 -4.81 0.98 14.33
CA LYS A 106 -5.73 -0.16 14.32
C LYS A 106 -6.25 -0.38 12.90
N GLY A 107 -6.47 -1.64 12.51
CA GLY A 107 -6.98 -1.99 11.19
C GLY A 107 -5.97 -2.76 10.34
N LYS A 108 -6.39 -3.08 9.11
CA LYS A 108 -5.61 -3.81 8.10
C LYS A 108 -4.99 -2.83 7.12
N HIS A 109 -4.82 -3.23 5.85
CA HIS A 109 -4.24 -2.39 4.80
C HIS A 109 -4.95 -1.03 4.61
N PHE A 110 -6.29 -1.02 4.67
CA PHE A 110 -7.09 0.19 4.55
C PHE A 110 -7.30 0.92 5.88
N PHE A 111 -6.34 0.83 6.83
CA PHE A 111 -6.41 1.53 8.12
C PHE A 111 -6.63 3.05 7.99
N VAL A 112 -6.17 3.65 6.88
CA VAL A 112 -6.40 5.07 6.56
C VAL A 112 -7.88 5.43 6.45
N LYS A 113 -8.73 4.45 6.10
CA LYS A 113 -10.19 4.61 6.08
C LYS A 113 -10.80 4.26 7.43
N THR A 114 -10.37 3.14 8.05
CA THR A 114 -10.99 2.63 9.30
C THR A 114 -10.54 3.35 10.57
N SER A 115 -9.44 4.09 10.52
CA SER A 115 -8.87 4.89 11.63
C SER A 115 -8.53 6.31 11.19
N MET A 116 -9.36 6.85 10.29
CA MET A 116 -9.16 8.15 9.64
C MET A 116 -8.87 9.29 10.61
N GLU A 117 -9.66 9.43 11.68
CA GLU A 117 -9.47 10.50 12.68
C GLU A 117 -8.06 10.45 13.29
N SER A 118 -7.64 9.27 13.78
CA SER A 118 -6.30 9.10 14.35
C SER A 118 -5.18 9.33 13.34
N VAL A 119 -5.38 8.95 12.08
CA VAL A 119 -4.41 9.20 11.01
C VAL A 119 -4.28 10.70 10.76
N ILE A 120 -5.40 11.44 10.65
CA ILE A 120 -5.39 12.89 10.45
C ILE A 120 -4.73 13.61 11.62
N GLU A 121 -5.05 13.23 12.86
CA GLU A 121 -4.40 13.78 14.06
C GLU A 121 -2.88 13.59 14.03
N GLU A 122 -2.40 12.41 13.64
CA GLU A 122 -0.97 12.15 13.53
C GLU A 122 -0.33 12.94 12.39
N VAL A 123 -1.00 13.06 11.23
CA VAL A 123 -0.52 13.89 10.12
C VAL A 123 -0.33 15.33 10.57
N ASN A 124 -1.32 15.92 11.25
CA ASN A 124 -1.26 17.29 11.73
C ASN A 124 -0.12 17.49 12.72
N ARG A 125 0.09 16.53 13.66
CA ARG A 125 1.20 16.56 14.63
C ARG A 125 2.58 16.64 13.97
N GLN A 126 2.76 16.04 12.79
CA GLN A 126 4.05 16.03 12.09
C GLN A 126 4.25 17.27 11.20
N LEU A 127 3.23 18.11 11.04
CA LEU A 127 3.28 19.36 10.26
C LEU A 127 3.48 20.61 11.14
N GLU A 128 3.21 20.50 12.43
CA GLU A 128 3.49 21.52 13.46
C GLU A 128 4.99 21.56 13.84
#